data_AF-A0A0A3YHF4-F1
#
_entry.id   AF-A0A0A3YHF4-F1
#
_cell.length_a   1.000
_cell.length_b   1.000
_cell.length_c   1.000
_cell.angle_alpha   90.00
_cell.angle_beta   90.00
_cell.angle_gamma   90.00
#
_symmetry.space_group_name_H-M   'P 1'
#
loop_
_entity.id
_entity.type
_entity.pdbx_description
1 polymer ?
#
loop_
_entity_poly.entity_id
_entity_poly.type
_entity_poly.pdbx_seq_one_letter_code
_entity_poly.pdbx_strand_id
1 'polypeptide(L)' 'MHESHCEEVEAAGFVLDAESTMLANKDDPHSMKVFDPSIKGETDRFAYQFVKP' A
#
# COMPACT_ATOMS: atom_id res chain seq x y z
N MET A 1 4.87 -2.82 -8.60
CA MET A 1 3.40 -2.81 -8.81
C MET A 1 2.70 -1.96 -7.75
N HIS A 2 3.23 -0.79 -7.36
CA HIS A 2 2.60 0.07 -6.35
C HIS A 2 2.00 1.35 -6.94
N GLU A 3 2.36 1.73 -8.17
CA GLU A 3 1.96 3.02 -8.76
C GLU A 3 0.50 3.06 -9.24
N SER A 4 -0.06 1.93 -9.69
CA SER A 4 -1.38 1.90 -10.34
C SER A 4 -2.55 2.33 -9.44
N HIS A 5 -2.42 2.19 -8.12
CA HIS A 5 -3.53 2.51 -7.20
C HIS A 5 -3.67 4.01 -6.92
N CYS A 6 -2.58 4.78 -7.06
CA CYS A 6 -2.65 6.24 -6.87
C CYS A 6 -3.29 6.91 -8.09
N GLU A 7 -2.91 6.46 -9.29
CA GLU A 7 -3.44 6.97 -10.57
C GLU A 7 -4.98 6.88 -10.63
N GLU A 8 -5.55 5.78 -10.13
CA GLU A 8 -7.01 5.58 -10.06
C GLU A 8 -7.70 6.56 -9.12
N VAL A 9 -7.10 6.86 -7.96
CA VAL A 9 -7.66 7.77 -6.94
C VAL A 9 -7.52 9.23 -7.38
N GLU A 10 -6.42 9.58 -8.03
CA GLU A 10 -6.22 10.89 -8.65
C GLU A 10 -7.20 11.12 -9.82
N ALA A 11 -7.43 10.12 -10.66
CA ALA A 11 -8.43 10.18 -11.73
C ALA A 11 -9.86 10.39 -11.18
N ALA A 12 -10.14 9.94 -9.94
CA ALA A 12 -11.38 10.20 -9.24
C ALA A 12 -11.49 11.62 -8.65
N GLY A 13 -10.47 12.48 -8.84
CA GLY A 13 -10.46 13.88 -8.44
C GLY A 13 -9.94 14.13 -7.02
N PHE A 14 -9.20 13.19 -6.47
CA PHE A 14 -8.45 13.39 -5.22
C PHE A 14 -7.01 13.78 -5.52
N VAL A 15 -6.32 14.33 -4.53
CA VAL A 15 -4.89 14.65 -4.59
C VAL A 15 -4.17 13.86 -3.50
N LEU A 16 -3.05 13.23 -3.83
CA LEU A 16 -2.19 12.58 -2.86
C LEU A 16 -1.52 13.64 -1.98
N ASP A 17 -1.80 13.60 -0.68
CA ASP A 17 -1.28 14.56 0.31
C ASP A 17 -0.08 13.97 1.07
N ALA A 18 -0.14 12.68 1.44
CA ALA A 18 0.95 12.02 2.15
C ALA A 18 1.00 10.51 1.89
N GLU A 19 2.21 9.95 2.03
CA GLU A 19 2.49 8.51 1.98
C GLU A 19 3.16 8.08 3.28
N SER A 20 2.83 6.88 3.78
CA SER A 20 3.40 6.37 5.02
C SER A 20 3.75 4.88 4.93
N THR A 21 4.97 4.57 5.35
CA THR A 21 5.48 3.20 5.52
C THR A 21 5.41 2.73 6.98
N MET A 22 4.65 3.42 7.85
CA MET A 22 4.55 3.05 9.27
C MET A 22 4.02 1.64 9.52
N LEU A 23 3.33 1.05 8.53
CA LEU A 23 2.78 -0.30 8.61
C LEU A 23 3.66 -1.35 7.91
N ALA A 24 4.87 -0.98 7.48
CA ALA A 24 5.83 -1.93 6.93
C ALA A 24 6.23 -2.96 8.00
N ASN A 25 6.27 -4.23 7.62
CA ASN A 25 6.67 -5.33 8.48
C ASN A 25 8.14 -5.68 8.19
N LYS A 26 9.02 -5.50 9.17
CA LYS A 26 10.46 -5.81 9.01
C LYS A 26 10.71 -7.31 8.81
N ASP A 27 9.76 -8.14 9.23
CA ASP A 27 9.81 -9.59 9.12
C ASP A 27 9.07 -10.12 7.87
N ASP A 28 8.61 -9.24 6.97
CA ASP A 28 8.02 -9.67 5.69
C ASP A 28 9.09 -10.43 4.87
N PRO A 29 8.86 -11.73 4.60
CA PRO A 29 9.87 -12.55 3.93
C PRO A 29 10.14 -12.14 2.48
N HIS A 30 9.28 -11.33 1.84
CA HIS A 30 9.38 -10.84 0.44
C HIS A 30 9.59 -11.91 -0.65
N SER A 31 9.66 -13.19 -0.29
CA SER A 31 9.96 -14.32 -1.15
C SER A 31 8.75 -15.20 -1.45
N MET A 32 7.63 -14.96 -0.76
CA MET A 32 6.36 -15.71 -0.90
C MET A 32 5.28 -14.79 -1.48
N LYS A 33 4.29 -15.36 -2.17
CA LYS A 33 3.17 -14.58 -2.68
C LYS A 33 2.35 -14.05 -1.51
N VAL A 34 1.95 -12.78 -1.54
CA VAL A 34 1.20 -12.13 -0.46
C VAL A 34 -0.14 -12.79 -0.08
N PHE A 35 -0.68 -13.65 -0.95
CA PHE A 35 -1.89 -14.44 -0.69
C PHE A 35 -1.59 -15.84 -0.12
N ASP A 36 -0.33 -16.17 0.09
CA ASP A 36 0.05 -17.43 0.71
C ASP A 36 -0.50 -17.47 2.16
N PRO A 37 -1.22 -18.55 2.53
CA PRO A 37 -1.85 -18.64 3.85
C PRO A 37 -0.85 -18.52 5.01
N SER A 38 0.41 -18.91 4.80
CA SER A 38 1.44 -18.94 5.84
C SER A 38 2.01 -17.56 6.20
N ILE A 39 1.79 -16.54 5.35
CA ILE A 39 2.25 -15.15 5.59
C ILE A 39 1.08 -14.16 5.62
N LYS A 40 -0.16 -14.66 5.69
CA LYS A 40 -1.36 -13.84 5.69
C LYS A 40 -1.35 -12.87 6.89
N GLY A 41 -1.33 -11.58 6.60
CA GLY A 41 -1.32 -10.51 7.61
C GLY A 41 0.08 -10.08 8.07
N GLU A 42 1.11 -10.81 7.66
CA GLU A 42 2.52 -10.55 7.98
C GLU A 42 3.26 -9.84 6.83
N THR A 43 2.56 -9.49 5.75
CA THR A 43 3.16 -8.76 4.63
C THR A 43 3.21 -7.26 4.92
N ASP A 44 4.10 -6.58 4.22
CA ASP A 44 4.20 -5.13 4.19
C ASP A 44 2.86 -4.48 3.88
N ARG A 45 2.59 -3.38 4.60
CA ARG A 45 1.44 -2.53 4.41
C ARG A 45 1.90 -1.09 4.27
N PHE A 46 1.23 -0.36 3.39
CA PHE A 46 1.48 1.05 3.10
C PHE A 46 0.18 1.81 3.24
N ALA A 47 0.26 3.06 3.68
CA ALA A 47 -0.89 3.94 3.78
C ALA A 47 -0.67 5.17 2.88
N TYR A 48 -1.70 5.50 2.10
CA TYR A 48 -1.76 6.70 1.28
C TYR A 48 -2.89 7.59 1.81
N GLN A 49 -2.59 8.86 2.02
CA GLN A 49 -3.56 9.87 2.43
C GLN A 49 -3.91 10.72 1.21
N PHE A 50 -5.18 10.70 0.85
CA PHE A 50 -5.72 11.51 -0.24
C PHE A 50 -6.66 12.57 0.32
N VAL A 51 -6.59 13.77 -0.23
CA VAL A 51 -7.51 14.88 0.08
C VAL A 51 -8.34 15.21 -1.14
N LYS A 52 -9.60 15.57 -0.92
CA LYS A 52 -10.43 16.16 -1.96
C LYS A 52 -10.28 17.69 -1.86
N PRO A 53 -9.86 18.38 -2.94
CA PRO A 53 -9.64 19.82 -2.91
C PRO A 53 -10.92 20.63 -2.66
#